data_AF-A0A6C0EVH9-F1
#
_entry.id   AF-A0A6C0EVH9-F1
#
_cell.length_a   1.000
_cell.length_b   1.000
_cell.length_c   1.000
_cell.angle_alpha   90.00
_cell.angle_beta   90.00
_cell.angle_gamma   90.00
#
_symmetry.space_group_name_H-M   'P 1'
#
loop_
_entity.id
_entity.type
_entity.pdbx_description
1 polymer ?
#
loop_
_entity_poly.entity_id
_entity_poly.type
_entity_poly.pdbx_seq_one_letter_code
_entity_poly.pdbx_strand_id
1 'polypeptide(L)'
;MSWGTCYAGSNNIHFNFPPIMDDGRNFATWQPGAVINEKIRENNNINSNWDYRSFLQANATKIIEANSISACNNCGACPPQYIGSQNPVSQSNTPYVFASPLDNNQPFGYETSDLKNMYLSRYELQSRMISPSISQAQYMSQGVPRAN
;
A
#
# COMPACT_ATOMS: atom_id res chain seq x y z
N MET A 1 13.84 -39.49 12.56
CA MET A 1 13.91 -38.12 11.99
C MET A 1 15.34 -37.89 11.52
N SER A 2 15.55 -37.87 10.20
CA SER A 2 16.83 -37.51 9.60
C SER A 2 16.95 -35.99 9.58
N TRP A 3 18.08 -35.46 10.02
CA TRP A 3 18.41 -34.03 10.04
C TRP A 3 18.51 -33.38 8.63
N GLY A 4 18.35 -34.16 7.55
CA GLY A 4 18.60 -33.72 6.18
C GLY A 4 17.38 -33.24 5.38
N THR A 5 16.16 -33.24 5.92
CA THR A 5 14.97 -32.84 5.15
C THR A 5 13.97 -32.02 5.97
N CYS A 6 14.36 -30.79 6.35
CA CYS A 6 13.41 -29.77 6.77
C CYS A 6 13.02 -28.91 5.55
N TYR A 7 11.94 -29.26 4.85
CA TYR A 7 11.44 -28.45 3.73
C TYR A 7 10.66 -27.21 4.16
N ALA A 8 10.45 -27.03 5.47
CA ALA A 8 9.86 -25.86 6.09
C ALA A 8 10.58 -25.58 7.43
N GLY A 9 11.83 -25.14 7.35
CA GLY A 9 12.60 -24.74 8.53
C GLY A 9 12.33 -23.29 8.91
N SER A 10 11.46 -23.04 9.88
CA SER A 10 11.54 -21.80 10.65
C SER A 10 12.59 -22.00 11.74
N ASN A 11 13.70 -21.27 11.66
CA ASN A 11 14.73 -21.27 12.72
C ASN A 11 14.23 -20.44 13.91
N ASN A 12 13.17 -20.90 14.57
CA ASN A 12 12.55 -20.19 15.66
C ASN A 12 13.00 -20.76 17.02
N ILE A 13 13.85 -20.01 17.72
CA ILE A 13 14.31 -20.35 19.07
C ILE A 13 13.25 -20.09 20.15
N HIS A 14 12.15 -19.41 19.81
CA HIS A 14 11.07 -19.03 20.73
C HIS A 14 9.78 -19.82 20.42
N PHE A 15 9.60 -20.96 21.08
CA PHE A 15 8.51 -21.92 20.82
C PHE A 15 7.07 -21.35 20.89
N ASN A 16 6.84 -20.25 21.62
CA ASN A 16 5.52 -19.64 21.80
C ASN A 16 5.33 -18.32 21.05
N PHE A 17 6.30 -17.92 20.24
CA PHE A 17 6.25 -16.71 19.45
C PHE A 17 6.27 -17.06 17.96
N PRO A 18 5.60 -16.28 17.10
CA PRO A 18 5.71 -16.48 15.66
C PRO A 18 7.19 -16.34 15.24
N PRO A 19 7.63 -17.04 14.17
CA PRO A 19 9.03 -16.98 13.74
C PRO A 19 9.42 -15.55 13.40
N ILE A 20 10.53 -15.07 13.96
CA ILE A 20 11.05 -13.69 13.81
C ILE A 20 11.79 -13.53 12.47
N MET A 21 11.21 -14.06 11.40
CA MET A 21 11.75 -13.91 10.05
C MET A 21 11.12 -12.66 9.45
N ASP A 22 11.94 -11.77 8.89
CA ASP A 22 11.49 -10.59 8.13
C ASP A 22 10.78 -10.99 6.82
N ASP A 23 10.94 -12.26 6.43
CA ASP A 23 10.26 -12.86 5.31
C ASP A 23 8.84 -13.27 5.70
N GLY A 24 7.86 -12.55 5.15
CA GLY A 24 6.42 -12.70 5.39
C GLY A 24 5.81 -14.07 5.06
N ARG A 25 6.60 -15.06 4.64
CA ARG A 25 6.16 -16.45 4.37
C ARG A 25 5.39 -17.10 5.52
N ASN A 26 5.63 -16.74 6.78
CA ASN A 26 4.83 -17.27 7.92
C ASN A 26 3.39 -16.75 7.95
N PHE A 27 3.13 -15.62 7.30
CA PHE A 27 1.82 -14.97 7.23
C PHE A 27 1.23 -15.01 5.81
N ALA A 28 1.97 -15.56 4.84
CA ALA A 28 1.54 -15.69 3.46
C ALA A 28 1.07 -17.12 3.18
N THR A 29 -0.21 -17.27 2.83
CA THR A 29 -0.79 -18.53 2.34
C THR A 29 -0.53 -18.74 0.84
N TRP A 30 0.47 -18.07 0.28
CA TRP A 30 0.75 -18.08 -1.16
C TRP A 30 1.06 -19.50 -1.64
N GLN A 31 0.36 -19.93 -2.69
CA GLN A 31 0.59 -21.20 -3.37
C GLN A 31 0.99 -20.94 -4.82
N PRO A 32 1.92 -21.74 -5.39
CA PRO A 32 2.24 -21.65 -6.80
C PRO A 32 1.02 -21.94 -7.67
N GLY A 33 0.88 -21.22 -8.80
CA GLY A 33 -0.24 -21.42 -9.73
C GLY A 33 -0.34 -22.84 -10.28
N ALA A 34 0.78 -23.56 -10.40
CA ALA A 34 0.80 -24.96 -10.82
C ALA A 34 0.04 -25.88 -9.83
N VAL A 35 0.28 -25.70 -8.53
CA VAL A 35 -0.38 -26.46 -7.45
C VAL A 35 -1.88 -26.17 -7.43
N ILE A 36 -2.26 -24.91 -7.63
CA ILE A 36 -3.67 -24.51 -7.72
C ILE A 36 -4.33 -25.17 -8.94
N ASN A 37 -3.66 -25.19 -10.09
CA ASN A 37 -4.20 -25.79 -11.32
C ASN A 37 -4.35 -27.31 -11.21
N GLU A 38 -3.38 -28.00 -10.61
CA GLU A 38 -3.49 -29.43 -10.31
C GLU A 38 -4.69 -29.70 -9.39
N LYS A 39 -4.85 -28.91 -8.33
CA LYS A 39 -5.97 -29.04 -7.41
C LYS A 39 -7.33 -28.78 -8.07
N ILE A 40 -7.42 -27.80 -8.98
CA ILE A 40 -8.63 -27.55 -9.77
C ILE A 40 -8.95 -28.77 -10.64
N ARG A 41 -7.93 -29.38 -11.26
CA ARG A 41 -8.11 -30.57 -12.09
C ARG A 41 -8.57 -31.77 -11.27
N GLU A 42 -7.94 -32.01 -10.12
CA GLU A 42 -8.31 -33.09 -9.19
C GLU A 42 -9.74 -32.91 -8.67
N ASN A 43 -10.08 -31.72 -8.16
CA ASN A 43 -11.39 -31.45 -7.58
C ASN A 43 -12.55 -31.56 -8.58
N ASN A 44 -12.28 -31.29 -9.87
CA ASN A 44 -13.28 -31.35 -10.94
C ASN A 44 -13.14 -32.61 -11.82
N ASN A 45 -12.30 -33.57 -11.42
CA ASN A 45 -12.02 -34.82 -12.17
C ASN A 45 -11.64 -34.58 -13.64
N ILE A 46 -10.83 -33.55 -13.91
CA ILE A 46 -10.42 -33.13 -15.25
C ILE A 46 -9.14 -33.86 -15.67
N ASN A 47 -9.31 -34.82 -16.59
CA ASN A 47 -8.20 -35.65 -17.06
C ASN A 47 -7.54 -35.12 -18.35
N SER A 48 -8.26 -34.37 -19.19
CA SER A 48 -7.75 -33.87 -20.47
C SER A 48 -7.46 -32.36 -20.47
N ASN A 49 -6.48 -31.96 -21.28
CA ASN A 49 -6.14 -30.55 -21.46
C ASN A 49 -7.26 -29.75 -22.15
N TRP A 50 -8.11 -30.41 -22.93
CA TRP A 50 -9.24 -29.75 -23.58
C TRP A 50 -10.35 -29.45 -22.58
N ASP A 51 -10.70 -30.43 -21.74
CA ASP A 51 -11.69 -30.27 -20.66
C ASP A 51 -11.26 -29.17 -19.68
N TYR A 52 -9.96 -29.09 -19.37
CA TYR A 52 -9.43 -28.04 -18.52
C TYR A 52 -9.62 -26.64 -19.11
N ARG A 53 -9.34 -26.47 -20.41
CA ARG A 53 -9.57 -25.19 -21.10
C ARG A 53 -11.06 -24.84 -21.15
N SER A 54 -11.91 -25.82 -21.44
CA SER A 54 -13.37 -25.64 -21.45
C SER A 54 -13.89 -25.21 -20.07
N PHE A 55 -13.41 -25.87 -19.00
CA PHE A 55 -13.74 -25.52 -17.62
C PHE A 55 -13.34 -24.08 -17.27
N LEU A 56 -12.11 -23.68 -17.62
CA LEU A 56 -11.62 -22.33 -17.37
C LEU A 56 -12.43 -21.28 -18.13
N GLN A 57 -12.80 -21.54 -19.39
CA GLN A 57 -13.63 -20.63 -20.18
C GLN A 57 -15.03 -20.50 -19.59
N ALA A 58 -15.66 -21.61 -19.20
CA ALA A 58 -17.00 -21.62 -18.62
C ALA A 58 -17.06 -20.94 -17.24
N ASN A 59 -15.97 -20.99 -16.47
CA ASN A 59 -15.90 -20.44 -15.10
C ASN A 59 -15.00 -19.19 -14.99
N ALA A 60 -14.57 -18.60 -16.11
CA ALA A 60 -13.59 -17.51 -16.13
C ALA A 60 -13.99 -16.33 -15.24
N THR A 61 -15.26 -15.92 -15.34
CA THR A 61 -15.79 -14.79 -14.57
C THR A 61 -15.70 -15.02 -13.07
N LYS A 62 -16.11 -16.19 -12.59
CA LYS A 62 -16.05 -16.57 -11.17
C LYS A 62 -14.62 -16.67 -10.66
N ILE A 63 -13.71 -17.20 -11.47
CA ILE A 63 -12.29 -17.32 -11.11
C ILE A 63 -11.66 -15.93 -10.98
N ILE A 64 -11.93 -15.03 -11.93
CA ILE A 64 -11.45 -13.65 -11.89
C ILE A 64 -12.00 -12.94 -10.65
N GLU A 65 -13.28 -13.07 -10.37
CA GLU A 65 -13.93 -12.49 -9.19
C GLU A 65 -13.29 -13.00 -7.89
N ALA A 66 -13.19 -14.31 -7.70
CA ALA A 66 -12.58 -14.91 -6.51
C ALA A 66 -11.11 -14.48 -6.33
N ASN A 67 -10.33 -14.45 -7.42
CA ASN A 67 -8.95 -13.98 -7.38
C ASN A 67 -8.87 -12.50 -7.02
N SER A 68 -9.78 -11.67 -7.55
CA SER A 68 -9.82 -10.24 -7.23
C SER A 68 -10.13 -10.00 -5.77
N ILE A 69 -11.11 -10.71 -5.18
CA ILE A 69 -11.45 -10.61 -3.76
C ILE A 69 -10.29 -11.10 -2.88
N SER A 70 -9.67 -12.23 -3.24
CA SER A 70 -8.51 -12.76 -2.52
C SER A 70 -7.34 -11.78 -2.54
N ALA A 71 -6.97 -11.24 -3.70
CA ALA A 71 -5.90 -10.26 -3.82
C ALA A 71 -6.20 -9.00 -3.01
N CYS A 72 -7.44 -8.54 -3.06
CA CYS A 72 -7.92 -7.39 -2.30
C CYS A 72 -7.76 -7.59 -0.78
N ASN A 73 -8.17 -8.75 -0.25
CA ASN A 73 -8.01 -9.09 1.17
C ASN A 73 -6.53 -9.16 1.60
N ASN A 74 -5.63 -9.56 0.69
CA ASN A 74 -4.19 -9.61 0.97
C ASN A 74 -3.52 -8.23 0.93
N CYS A 75 -4.05 -7.28 0.15
CA CYS A 75 -3.47 -5.94 -0.03
C CYS A 75 -4.00 -4.88 0.95
N GLY A 76 -4.96 -5.22 1.84
CA GLY A 76 -5.47 -4.33 2.89
C GLY A 76 -6.35 -3.16 2.41
N ALA A 77 -6.39 -2.87 1.11
CA ALA A 77 -7.19 -1.81 0.51
C ALA A 77 -8.26 -2.40 -0.40
N CYS A 78 -9.33 -2.92 0.20
CA CYS A 78 -10.56 -3.21 -0.51
C CYS A 78 -11.51 -2.03 -0.44
N PRO A 79 -12.15 -1.62 -1.56
CA PRO A 79 -13.36 -0.84 -1.42
C PRO A 79 -14.33 -1.68 -0.56
N PRO A 80 -14.90 -1.10 0.51
CA PRO A 80 -15.77 -1.84 1.41
C PRO A 80 -16.92 -2.44 0.59
N GLN A 81 -16.96 -3.77 0.48
CA GLN A 81 -18.10 -4.49 -0.11
C GLN A 81 -19.31 -4.51 0.84
N TYR A 82 -19.38 -3.59 1.79
CA TYR A 82 -20.52 -3.43 2.67
C TYR A 82 -21.64 -2.71 1.92
N ILE A 83 -22.39 -3.47 1.12
CA ILE A 83 -23.72 -3.03 0.67
C ILE A 83 -24.67 -3.22 1.87
N GLY A 84 -24.84 -2.18 2.68
CA GLY A 84 -25.74 -2.19 3.83
C GLY A 84 -25.73 -0.90 4.66
N SER A 85 -26.73 -0.76 5.54
CA SER A 85 -27.01 0.43 6.38
C SER A 85 -25.94 0.76 7.44
N GLN A 86 -24.81 0.06 7.46
CA GLN A 86 -23.65 0.36 8.32
C GLN A 86 -22.56 1.17 7.60
N ASN A 87 -22.89 1.70 6.43
CA ASN A 87 -22.12 2.71 5.76
C ASN A 87 -21.96 3.93 6.69
N PRO A 88 -20.75 4.29 7.15
CA PRO A 88 -20.51 5.64 7.65
C PRO A 88 -20.46 6.59 6.44
N VAL A 89 -21.55 6.67 5.66
CA VAL A 89 -21.74 7.64 4.58
C VAL A 89 -21.76 9.08 5.11
N SER A 90 -21.73 9.26 6.43
CA SER A 90 -21.54 10.54 7.09
C SER A 90 -20.08 10.92 7.34
N GLN A 91 -19.09 10.04 7.08
CA GLN A 91 -17.71 10.48 7.03
C GLN A 91 -17.42 11.00 5.64
N SER A 92 -17.46 12.32 5.52
CA SER A 92 -16.90 13.03 4.37
C SER A 92 -15.44 12.59 4.24
N ASN A 93 -15.17 11.60 3.39
CA ASN A 93 -13.83 11.13 3.00
C ASN A 93 -13.09 12.20 2.17
N THR A 94 -13.38 13.47 2.41
CA THR A 94 -12.69 14.60 1.82
C THR A 94 -11.39 14.80 2.58
N PRO A 95 -10.23 14.79 1.90
CA PRO A 95 -8.96 15.11 2.52
C PRO A 95 -9.04 16.45 3.27
N TYR A 96 -8.41 16.54 4.43
CA TYR A 96 -8.28 17.81 5.15
C TYR A 96 -7.46 18.80 4.31
N VAL A 97 -8.00 20.00 4.12
CA VAL A 97 -7.37 21.08 3.37
C VAL A 97 -6.94 22.17 4.35
N PHE A 98 -5.64 22.50 4.33
CA PHE A 98 -5.07 23.60 5.11
C PHE A 98 -5.54 24.95 4.55
N ALA A 99 -5.84 25.92 5.43
CA ALA A 99 -6.31 27.23 5.00
C ALA A 99 -5.20 28.11 4.41
N SER A 100 -3.95 27.87 4.81
CA SER A 100 -2.78 28.59 4.31
C SER A 100 -1.53 27.72 4.37
N PRO A 101 -0.44 28.07 3.66
CA PRO A 101 0.83 27.35 3.76
C PRO A 101 1.42 27.36 5.18
N LEU A 102 1.02 28.31 6.04
CA LEU A 102 1.53 28.47 7.40
C LEU A 102 0.57 27.92 8.47
N ASP A 103 -0.53 27.30 8.03
CA ASP A 103 -1.56 26.75 8.90
C ASP A 103 -1.10 25.41 9.47
N ASN A 104 -0.99 25.35 10.80
CA ASN A 104 -0.62 24.13 11.53
C ASN A 104 -1.82 23.41 12.14
N ASN A 105 -3.05 23.89 11.87
CA ASN A 105 -4.24 23.22 12.36
C ASN A 105 -4.42 21.89 11.65
N GLN A 106 -4.75 20.85 12.41
CA GLN A 106 -5.03 19.53 11.86
C GLN A 106 -6.10 18.83 12.73
N PRO A 107 -6.97 18.02 12.13
CA PRO A 107 -7.97 17.27 12.89
C PRO A 107 -7.31 16.23 13.79
N PHE A 108 -8.03 15.79 14.83
CA PHE A 108 -7.57 14.70 15.67
C PHE A 108 -7.35 13.43 14.84
N GLY A 109 -6.19 12.80 14.99
CA GLY A 109 -5.82 11.60 14.21
C GLY A 109 -5.37 11.89 12.78
N TYR A 110 -4.97 13.12 12.45
CA TYR A 110 -4.48 13.45 11.11
C TYR A 110 -3.28 12.59 10.72
N GLU A 111 -3.37 11.95 9.55
CA GLU A 111 -2.32 11.06 9.08
C GLU A 111 -1.06 11.84 8.67
N THR A 112 0.08 11.45 9.23
CA THR A 112 1.39 12.03 8.93
C THR A 112 2.32 10.95 8.40
N SER A 113 3.13 11.31 7.40
CA SER A 113 4.20 10.46 6.87
C SER A 113 5.46 11.29 6.70
N ASP A 114 6.61 10.63 6.67
CA ASP A 114 7.92 11.26 6.44
C ASP A 114 7.95 12.05 5.13
N LEU A 115 7.45 11.46 4.04
CA LEU A 115 7.36 12.08 2.72
C LEU A 115 6.42 13.29 2.73
N LYS A 116 5.29 13.19 3.43
CA LYS A 116 4.33 14.28 3.58
C LYS A 116 4.92 15.45 4.36
N ASN A 117 5.58 15.18 5.48
CA ASN A 117 6.22 16.19 6.31
C ASN A 117 7.35 16.90 5.54
N MET A 118 8.17 16.16 4.79
CA MET A 118 9.21 16.74 3.94
C MET A 118 8.61 17.66 2.85
N TYR A 119 7.52 17.24 2.21
CA TYR A 119 6.85 18.03 1.18
C TYR A 119 6.26 19.33 1.75
N LEU A 120 5.50 19.25 2.85
CA LEU A 120 4.86 20.41 3.48
C LEU A 120 5.89 21.44 3.95
N SER A 121 6.98 20.99 4.59
CA SER A 121 8.08 21.87 5.02
C SER A 121 8.76 22.58 3.85
N ARG A 122 9.00 21.89 2.73
CA ARG A 122 9.56 22.51 1.52
C ARG A 122 8.63 23.56 0.95
N TYR A 123 7.33 23.27 0.90
CA TYR A 123 6.32 24.18 0.38
C TYR A 123 6.18 25.43 1.27
N GLU A 124 6.20 25.25 2.59
CA GLU A 124 6.27 26.35 3.56
C GLU A 124 7.47 27.27 3.30
N LEU A 125 8.68 26.71 3.19
CA LEU A 125 9.90 27.48 2.89
C LEU A 125 9.79 28.23 1.56
N GLN A 126 9.26 27.57 0.54
CA GLN A 126 9.03 28.18 -0.76
C GLN A 126 8.02 29.34 -0.69
N SER A 127 6.95 29.20 0.10
CA SER A 127 5.97 30.27 0.28
C SER A 127 6.55 31.52 0.99
N ARG A 128 7.63 31.34 1.75
CA ARG A 128 8.37 32.42 2.43
C ARG A 128 9.48 33.03 1.58
N MET A 129 9.75 32.52 0.39
CA MET A 129 10.76 33.11 -0.49
C MET A 129 10.32 34.50 -0.91
N ILE A 130 11.07 35.51 -0.47
CA ILE A 130 10.96 36.88 -0.93
C ILE A 130 12.12 37.19 -1.88
N SER A 131 11.81 37.80 -3.02
CA SER A 131 12.85 38.36 -3.88
C SER A 131 13.17 39.76 -3.37
N PRO A 132 14.43 40.04 -2.96
CA PRO A 132 14.79 41.40 -2.57
C PRO A 132 14.67 42.32 -3.78
N SER A 133 13.87 43.38 -3.67
CA SER A 133 13.89 44.49 -4.63
C SER A 133 14.92 45.52 -4.18
N ILE A 134 15.95 45.74 -5.00
CA ILE A 134 16.98 46.74 -4.73
C ILE A 134 16.74 47.95 -5.63
N SER A 135 16.62 49.14 -5.03
CA SER A 135 16.59 50.38 -5.81
C SER A 135 17.97 50.70 -6.38
N GLN A 136 18.03 51.42 -7.51
CA GLN A 136 19.31 51.85 -8.12
C GLN A 136 20.23 52.57 -7.11
N ALA A 137 19.66 53.41 -6.24
CA ALA A 137 20.41 54.10 -5.20
C ALA A 137 20.94 53.16 -4.11
N GLN A 138 20.15 52.16 -3.69
CA GLN A 138 20.62 51.12 -2.75
C GLN A 138 21.71 50.25 -3.37
N TYR A 139 21.58 49.90 -4.66
CA TYR A 139 22.60 49.14 -5.38
C TYR A 139 23.94 49.87 -5.43
N MET A 140 23.92 51.17 -5.73
CA MET A 140 25.12 51.99 -5.83
C MET A 140 25.78 52.29 -4.47
N SER A 141 25.03 52.21 -3.37
CA SER A 141 25.53 52.49 -2.01
C SER A 141 25.95 51.25 -1.21
N GLN A 142 25.25 50.12 -1.38
CA GLN A 142 25.46 48.90 -0.58
C GLN A 142 26.15 47.77 -1.38
N GLY A 143 26.23 47.88 -2.71
CA GLY A 143 26.69 46.79 -3.58
C GLY A 143 25.68 45.64 -3.66
N VAL A 144 25.95 44.64 -4.51
CA VAL A 144 25.06 43.46 -4.68
C VAL A 144 24.98 42.69 -3.35
N PRO A 145 23.79 42.52 -2.74
CA PRO A 145 23.67 41.68 -1.56
C PRO A 145 23.98 40.23 -1.94
N ARG A 146 24.82 39.55 -1.16
CA ARG A 146 25.08 38.12 -1.33
C ARG A 146 23.82 37.35 -0.90
N ALA A 147 23.34 36.46 -1.77
CA ALA A 147 22.33 35.50 -1.38
C ALA A 147 22.97 34.56 -0.34
N ASN A 148 22.38 34.52 0.86
CA ASN A 148 22.75 33.55 1.89
C ASN A 148 22.30 32.15 1.47
#